data_AF-A0A9Q1I5I0-F1
#
_entry.id   AF-A0A9Q1I5I0-F1
#
_cell.length_a   1.000
_cell.length_b   1.000
_cell.length_c   1.000
_cell.angle_alpha   90.00
_cell.angle_beta   90.00
_cell.angle_gamma   90.00
#
_symmetry.space_group_name_H-M   'P 1'
#
loop_
_entity.id
_entity.type
_entity.pdbx_description
1 polymer ?
#
loop_
_entity_poly.entity_id
_entity_poly.type
_entity_poly.pdbx_seq_one_letter_code
_entity_poly.pdbx_strand_id
1 'polypeptide(L)'
;MLSVVADFKAPVFEPGGSMQQGMYTPKTEVWEKEFDPIMVILRTVYRRDVQSAMDRYSAFLKLSGIHSGNPWPPYKERTPLHPCYRGLVKLLHCKTLHIVIFTLLYKLNIILQISMDHPNMSEHVLCMVLYLIELGLDNPEQEESEDKEPCIEEHCHDSWFPGTSLLSNLHHIINFVRVRVPETTPAVKREPPPSTSADSSNFRQMVALCH
;
A
#
# COMPACT_ATOMS: atom_id res chain seq x y z
N MET A 1 -0.41 26.79 26.10
CA MET A 1 -0.18 25.40 25.65
C MET A 1 -0.17 25.31 24.12
N LEU A 2 -1.20 25.77 23.40
CA LEU A 2 -1.22 25.76 21.93
C LEU A 2 -0.20 26.71 21.26
N SER A 3 0.07 27.88 21.86
CA SER A 3 1.04 28.85 21.35
C SER A 3 2.48 28.34 21.26
N VAL A 4 2.80 27.22 21.92
CA VAL A 4 4.12 26.57 21.84
C VAL A 4 4.26 25.80 20.54
N VAL A 5 3.17 25.14 20.08
CA VAL A 5 3.17 24.20 18.96
C VAL A 5 2.53 24.75 17.68
N ALA A 6 1.78 25.84 17.78
CA ALA A 6 1.06 26.42 16.64
C ALA A 6 1.05 27.96 16.67
N ASP A 7 1.05 28.54 15.49
CA ASP A 7 0.86 29.96 15.25
C ASP A 7 -0.62 30.26 15.04
N PHE A 8 -1.13 31.25 15.77
CA PHE A 8 -2.51 31.69 15.66
C PHE A 8 -2.64 32.79 14.59
N LYS A 9 -3.47 32.54 13.58
CA LYS A 9 -3.91 33.53 12.61
C LYS A 9 -5.30 34.03 12.99
N ALA A 10 -5.41 35.31 13.31
CA ALA A 10 -6.67 35.93 13.71
C ALA A 10 -7.72 35.90 12.58
N PRO A 11 -9.04 35.95 12.91
CA PRO A 11 -10.11 36.07 11.92
C PRO A 11 -9.93 37.32 11.04
N VAL A 12 -10.24 37.19 9.75
CA VAL A 12 -10.15 38.30 8.79
C VAL A 12 -11.50 38.48 8.09
N PHE A 13 -11.93 39.72 7.91
CA PHE A 13 -13.08 40.05 7.09
C PHE A 13 -12.64 40.24 5.64
N GLU A 14 -13.25 39.49 4.73
CA GLU A 14 -13.03 39.69 3.30
C GLU A 14 -13.91 40.85 2.77
N PRO A 15 -13.51 41.52 1.69
CA PRO A 15 -14.25 42.66 1.12
C PRO A 15 -15.72 42.35 0.74
N GLY A 16 -16.10 41.07 0.62
CA GLY A 16 -17.46 40.62 0.36
C GLY A 16 -18.34 40.46 1.60
N GLY A 17 -17.85 40.82 2.79
CA GLY A 17 -18.60 40.69 4.06
C GLY A 17 -18.56 39.29 4.67
N SER A 18 -17.91 38.32 4.03
CA SER A 18 -17.60 37.02 4.61
C SER A 18 -16.51 37.15 5.69
N MET A 19 -16.70 36.47 6.82
CA MET A 19 -15.71 36.41 7.89
C MET A 19 -14.97 35.06 7.82
N GLN A 20 -13.66 35.10 7.62
CA GLN A 20 -12.81 33.93 7.73
C GLN A 20 -12.50 33.68 9.22
N GLN A 21 -12.84 32.50 9.72
CA GLN A 21 -12.52 32.11 11.10
C GLN A 21 -11.01 32.06 11.33
N GLY A 22 -10.57 32.44 12.52
CA GLY A 22 -9.16 32.32 12.92
C GLY A 22 -8.70 30.86 12.91
N MET A 23 -7.43 30.64 12.60
CA MET A 23 -6.88 29.31 12.37
C MET A 23 -5.55 29.13 13.10
N TYR A 24 -5.33 27.94 13.64
CA TYR A 24 -4.03 27.52 14.17
C TYR A 24 -3.27 26.73 13.09
N THR A 25 -2.07 27.16 12.77
CA THR A 25 -1.16 26.45 11.87
C THR A 25 0.01 25.91 12.69
N PRO A 26 0.37 24.62 12.59
CA PRO A 26 1.53 24.09 13.29
C PRO A 26 2.81 24.83 12.88
N LYS A 27 3.70 25.05 13.84
CA LYS A 27 5.01 25.66 13.60
C LYS A 27 5.90 24.74 12.76
N THR A 28 6.91 25.32 12.11
CA THR A 28 7.93 24.59 11.33
C THR A 28 8.51 23.40 12.09
N GLU A 29 8.93 23.61 13.34
CA GLU A 29 9.53 22.55 14.17
C GLU A 29 8.58 21.36 14.40
N VAL A 30 7.27 21.61 14.45
CA VAL A 30 6.26 20.56 14.64
C VAL A 30 6.08 19.75 13.35
N TRP A 31 6.08 20.41 12.19
CA TRP A 31 6.08 19.71 10.90
C TRP A 31 7.33 18.85 10.70
N GLU A 32 8.50 19.36 11.11
CA GLU A 32 9.76 18.64 10.94
C GLU A 32 9.91 17.48 11.92
N LYS A 33 9.56 17.66 13.20
CA LYS A 33 9.86 16.67 14.24
C LYS A 33 8.68 15.78 14.57
N GLU A 34 7.50 16.35 14.74
CA GLU A 34 6.35 15.66 15.32
C GLU A 34 5.35 15.13 14.29
N PHE A 35 5.28 15.73 13.11
CA PHE A 35 4.37 15.27 12.06
C PHE A 35 4.82 13.91 11.52
N ASP A 36 3.89 12.95 11.51
CA ASP A 36 4.09 11.59 11.01
C ASP A 36 2.92 11.22 10.07
N PRO A 37 3.16 11.13 8.76
CA PRO A 37 2.16 10.75 7.77
C PRO A 37 1.49 9.40 8.03
N ILE A 38 2.25 8.41 8.52
CA ILE A 38 1.74 7.06 8.80
C ILE A 38 0.77 7.11 9.98
N MET A 39 1.14 7.83 11.04
CA MET A 39 0.25 8.05 12.19
C MET A 39 -1.04 8.77 11.79
N VAL A 40 -0.95 9.77 10.90
CA VAL A 40 -2.13 10.46 10.38
C VAL A 40 -3.02 9.48 9.63
N ILE A 41 -2.48 8.64 8.74
CA ILE A 41 -3.25 7.65 7.99
C ILE A 41 -3.90 6.61 8.94
N LEU A 42 -3.18 6.14 9.97
CA LEU A 42 -3.68 5.11 10.89
C LEU A 42 -4.75 5.61 11.87
N ARG A 43 -4.64 6.86 12.34
CA ARG A 43 -5.52 7.39 13.39
C ARG A 43 -6.74 8.14 12.85
N THR A 44 -6.69 8.58 11.60
CA THR A 44 -7.75 9.41 11.03
C THR A 44 -8.83 8.55 10.38
N VAL A 45 -10.08 8.77 10.79
CA VAL A 45 -11.23 8.02 10.27
C VAL A 45 -11.62 8.49 8.87
N TYR A 46 -11.60 9.81 8.65
CA TYR A 46 -12.09 10.39 7.40
C TYR A 46 -10.95 10.64 6.43
N ARG A 47 -11.09 10.07 5.23
CA ARG A 47 -10.11 10.23 4.16
C ARG A 47 -9.80 11.68 3.79
N ARG A 48 -10.82 12.55 3.81
CA ARG A 48 -10.66 13.98 3.51
C ARG A 48 -9.70 14.67 4.51
N ASP A 49 -9.68 14.21 5.75
CA ASP A 49 -8.88 14.81 6.81
C ASP A 49 -7.41 14.37 6.65
N VAL A 50 -7.17 13.11 6.25
CA VAL A 50 -5.84 12.63 5.84
C VAL A 50 -5.33 13.45 4.66
N GLN A 51 -6.13 13.64 3.61
CA GLN A 51 -5.74 14.44 2.46
C GLN A 51 -5.42 15.89 2.87
N SER A 52 -6.28 16.50 3.69
CA SER A 52 -6.05 17.88 4.15
C SER A 52 -4.75 18.01 4.95
N ALA A 53 -4.40 17.01 5.77
CA ALA A 53 -3.13 16.99 6.49
C ALA A 53 -1.93 16.85 5.54
N MET A 54 -2.01 15.95 4.56
CA MET A 54 -0.96 15.74 3.55
C MET A 54 -0.76 16.95 2.63
N ASP A 55 -1.84 17.65 2.27
CA ASP A 55 -1.77 18.87 1.46
C ASP A 55 -1.07 19.99 2.23
N ARG A 56 -1.38 20.15 3.52
CA ARG A 56 -0.70 21.12 4.40
C ARG A 56 0.78 20.80 4.57
N TYR A 57 1.11 19.52 4.76
CA TYR A 57 2.50 19.08 4.85
C TYR A 57 3.26 19.30 3.53
N SER A 58 2.64 19.00 2.38
CA SER A 58 3.22 19.26 1.07
C SER A 58 3.44 20.75 0.82
N ALA A 59 2.51 21.61 1.25
CA ALA A 59 2.69 23.06 1.21
C ALA A 59 3.87 23.52 2.08
N PHE A 60 4.03 22.95 3.28
CA PHE A 60 5.19 23.19 4.13
C PHE A 60 6.51 22.78 3.44
N LEU A 61 6.56 21.58 2.85
CA LEU A 61 7.76 21.10 2.15
C LEU A 61 8.15 22.00 0.97
N LYS A 62 7.17 22.50 0.21
CA LYS A 62 7.41 23.48 -0.87
C LYS A 62 7.97 24.80 -0.35
N LEU A 63 7.46 25.29 0.78
CA LEU A 63 7.94 26.53 1.42
C LEU A 63 9.35 26.39 2.02
N SER A 64 9.67 25.22 2.57
CA SER A 64 11.00 24.93 3.13
C SER A 64 12.10 24.82 2.07
N GLY A 65 11.74 24.73 0.78
CA GLY A 65 12.69 24.56 -0.34
C GLY A 65 13.28 23.15 -0.44
N ILE A 66 12.87 22.21 0.42
CA ILE A 66 13.40 20.84 0.46
C ILE A 66 12.90 20.02 -0.76
N HIS A 67 11.71 20.33 -1.29
CA HIS A 67 11.13 19.61 -2.43
C HIS A 67 10.48 20.57 -3.44
N SER A 68 10.83 20.45 -4.72
CA SER A 68 10.26 21.24 -5.82
C SER A 68 8.97 20.64 -6.43
N GLY A 69 8.65 19.39 -6.11
CA GLY A 69 7.51 18.64 -6.65
C GLY A 69 6.57 18.08 -5.57
N ASN A 70 5.61 17.24 -5.98
CA ASN A 70 4.82 16.47 -5.02
C ASN A 70 5.73 15.38 -4.43
N PRO A 71 5.90 15.35 -3.09
CA PRO A 71 6.80 14.40 -2.45
C PRO A 71 6.27 12.98 -2.65
N TRP A 72 7.16 12.04 -2.97
CA TRP A 72 6.81 10.61 -3.04
C TRP A 72 7.07 9.96 -1.67
N PRO A 73 6.25 9.01 -1.20
CA PRO A 73 6.55 8.26 0.01
C PRO A 73 7.95 7.62 -0.02
N PRO A 74 8.66 7.56 1.12
CA PRO A 74 8.25 7.98 2.46
C PRO A 74 8.47 9.49 2.63
N TYR A 75 7.40 10.23 2.91
CA TYR A 75 7.43 11.70 2.97
C TYR A 75 8.32 12.28 4.09
N LYS A 76 8.91 11.40 4.91
CA LYS A 76 9.83 11.68 6.01
C LYS A 76 10.58 10.39 6.38
N GLU A 77 11.78 10.52 6.93
CA GLU A 77 12.51 9.38 7.51
C GLU A 77 11.70 8.71 8.63
N ARG A 78 11.73 7.38 8.64
CA ARG A 78 10.98 6.58 9.60
C ARG A 78 11.55 6.74 11.01
N THR A 79 10.67 7.02 11.98
CA THR A 79 11.06 7.05 13.39
C THR A 79 11.39 5.64 13.90
N PRO A 80 12.35 5.49 14.84
CA PRO A 80 12.63 4.20 15.46
C PRO A 80 11.38 3.61 16.11
N LEU A 81 11.20 2.30 15.95
CA LEU A 81 10.06 1.60 16.53
C LEU A 81 10.14 1.64 18.07
N HIS A 82 9.03 1.99 18.73
CA HIS A 82 8.99 2.00 20.19
C HIS A 82 9.28 0.60 20.75
N PRO A 83 10.07 0.45 21.84
CA PRO A 83 10.49 -0.85 22.37
C PRO A 83 9.35 -1.85 22.63
N CYS A 84 8.17 -1.37 23.03
CA CYS A 84 6.98 -2.23 23.25
C CYS A 84 6.53 -2.99 22.00
N TYR A 85 6.88 -2.52 20.80
CA TYR A 85 6.49 -3.15 19.54
C TYR A 85 7.61 -4.01 18.94
N ARG A 86 8.76 -4.18 19.63
CA ARG A 86 9.88 -5.01 19.14
C ARG A 86 9.44 -6.45 18.82
N GLY A 87 8.48 -7.00 19.56
CA GLY A 87 7.92 -8.33 19.29
C GLY A 87 7.15 -8.43 17.96
N LEU A 88 6.61 -7.32 17.45
CA LEU A 88 5.89 -7.28 16.16
C LEU A 88 6.84 -7.43 14.97
N VAL A 89 8.14 -7.19 15.16
CA VAL A 89 9.16 -7.38 14.12
C VAL A 89 9.18 -8.84 13.64
N LYS A 90 8.89 -9.81 14.51
CA LYS A 90 8.76 -11.23 14.12
C LYS A 90 7.68 -11.45 13.04
N LEU A 91 6.63 -10.62 13.00
CA LEU A 91 5.60 -10.70 11.95
C LEU A 91 6.12 -10.28 10.58
N LEU A 92 7.15 -9.43 10.54
CA LEU A 92 7.82 -9.02 9.29
C LEU A 92 8.57 -10.18 8.63
N HIS A 93 8.74 -11.29 9.34
CA HIS A 93 9.35 -12.53 8.83
C HIS A 93 8.29 -13.60 8.47
N CYS A 94 7.02 -13.22 8.35
CA CYS A 94 5.95 -14.13 7.96
C CYS A 94 5.82 -14.23 6.43
N LYS A 95 5.80 -15.46 5.89
CA LYS A 95 5.61 -15.71 4.45
C LYS A 95 4.26 -15.20 3.94
N THR A 96 3.20 -15.34 4.73
CA THR A 96 1.87 -14.81 4.39
C THR A 96 1.89 -13.30 4.27
N LEU A 97 2.56 -12.62 5.22
CA LEU A 97 2.70 -11.16 5.16
C LEU A 97 3.46 -10.72 3.91
N HIS A 98 4.53 -11.43 3.54
CA HIS A 98 5.26 -11.15 2.30
C HIS A 98 4.38 -11.29 1.05
N ILE A 99 3.54 -12.33 0.99
CA ILE A 99 2.58 -12.51 -0.10
C ILE A 99 1.66 -11.29 -0.18
N VAL A 100 1.13 -10.82 0.96
CA VAL A 100 0.27 -9.63 1.01
C VAL A 100 1.03 -8.38 0.54
N ILE A 101 2.22 -8.12 1.09
CA ILE A 101 3.07 -6.97 0.75
C ILE A 101 3.37 -6.94 -0.75
N PHE A 102 3.89 -8.04 -1.31
CA PHE A 102 4.29 -8.09 -2.72
C PHE A 102 3.09 -8.11 -3.67
N THR A 103 1.97 -8.74 -3.30
CA THR A 103 0.73 -8.68 -4.09
C THR A 103 0.18 -7.26 -4.11
N LEU A 104 0.20 -6.54 -2.99
CA LEU A 104 -0.20 -5.14 -2.93
C LEU A 104 0.74 -4.26 -3.76
N LEU A 105 2.06 -4.43 -3.65
CA LEU A 105 3.02 -3.71 -4.49
C LEU A 105 2.78 -3.95 -5.99
N TYR A 106 2.62 -5.21 -6.40
CA TYR A 106 2.38 -5.57 -7.79
C TYR A 106 1.05 -5.01 -8.29
N LYS A 107 -0.03 -5.15 -7.51
CA LYS A 107 -1.35 -4.61 -7.83
C LYS A 107 -1.30 -3.08 -7.89
N LEU A 108 -0.58 -2.40 -7.00
CA LEU A 108 -0.41 -0.96 -7.02
C LEU A 108 0.39 -0.52 -8.25
N ASN A 109 1.49 -1.20 -8.58
CA ASN A 109 2.30 -0.90 -9.75
C ASN A 109 1.50 -1.10 -11.05
N ILE A 110 0.71 -2.18 -11.16
CA ILE A 110 -0.19 -2.43 -12.29
C ILE A 110 -1.32 -1.42 -12.36
N ILE A 111 -1.97 -1.09 -11.23
CA ILE A 111 -3.05 -0.09 -11.20
C ILE A 111 -2.50 1.29 -11.60
N LEU A 112 -1.30 1.65 -11.12
CA LEU A 112 -0.60 2.88 -11.52
C LEU A 112 -0.27 2.88 -13.02
N GLN A 113 0.01 1.72 -13.62
CA GLN A 113 0.35 1.59 -15.04
C GLN A 113 -0.87 1.52 -15.98
N ILE A 114 -1.99 0.91 -15.55
CA ILE A 114 -3.15 0.57 -16.42
C ILE A 114 -4.38 1.44 -16.15
N SER A 115 -4.58 1.93 -14.92
CA SER A 115 -5.81 2.63 -14.54
C SER A 115 -5.53 4.11 -14.22
N MET A 116 -5.72 4.96 -15.22
CA MET A 116 -5.80 6.42 -15.02
C MET A 116 -7.11 6.85 -14.31
N ASP A 117 -8.06 5.94 -14.07
CA ASP A 117 -9.43 6.29 -13.69
C ASP A 117 -9.80 6.00 -12.21
N HIS A 118 -8.92 5.36 -11.44
CA HIS A 118 -9.14 5.11 -10.00
C HIS A 118 -7.96 5.55 -9.12
N PRO A 119 -7.69 6.87 -8.99
CA PRO A 119 -6.67 7.42 -8.08
C PRO A 119 -6.97 7.18 -6.58
N ASN A 120 -8.17 6.72 -6.26
CA ASN A 120 -8.70 6.72 -4.90
C ASN A 120 -8.32 5.49 -4.07
N MET A 121 -7.36 4.63 -4.41
CA MET A 121 -6.98 3.52 -3.50
C MET A 121 -5.46 3.30 -3.36
N SER A 122 -4.60 4.07 -4.03
CA SER A 122 -3.20 3.67 -4.18
C SER A 122 -2.20 4.33 -3.23
N GLU A 123 -2.35 5.60 -2.87
CA GLU A 123 -1.25 6.32 -2.20
C GLU A 123 -1.09 5.96 -0.71
N HIS A 124 -2.17 5.91 0.06
CA HIS A 124 -2.10 5.54 1.49
C HIS A 124 -1.65 4.09 1.67
N VAL A 125 -2.16 3.17 0.83
CA VAL A 125 -1.77 1.75 0.86
C VAL A 125 -0.32 1.61 0.46
N LEU A 126 0.14 2.31 -0.58
CA LEU A 126 1.54 2.33 -0.97
C LEU A 126 2.43 2.84 0.17
N CYS A 127 2.04 3.93 0.84
CA CYS A 127 2.77 4.48 1.97
C CYS A 127 2.90 3.45 3.12
N MET A 128 1.83 2.74 3.45
CA MET A 128 1.86 1.66 4.46
C MET A 128 2.74 0.48 4.04
N VAL A 129 2.64 0.07 2.77
CA VAL A 129 3.41 -1.06 2.24
C VAL A 129 4.90 -0.73 2.23
N LEU A 130 5.28 0.46 1.79
CA LEU A 130 6.67 0.93 1.84
C LEU A 130 7.18 1.02 3.27
N TYR A 131 6.37 1.54 4.20
CA TYR A 131 6.72 1.56 5.63
C TYR A 131 7.02 0.16 6.19
N LEU A 132 6.19 -0.84 5.86
CA LEU A 132 6.42 -2.22 6.29
C LEU A 132 7.67 -2.83 5.68
N ILE A 133 7.96 -2.51 4.41
CA ILE A 133 9.18 -2.99 3.74
C ILE A 133 10.42 -2.38 4.39
N GLU A 134 10.46 -1.07 4.58
CA GLU A 134 11.58 -0.41 5.25
C GLU A 134 11.79 -0.95 6.67
N LEU A 135 10.70 -1.13 7.41
CA LEU A 135 10.76 -1.72 8.75
C LEU A 135 11.32 -3.15 8.71
N GLY A 136 10.94 -3.96 7.72
CA GLY A 136 11.46 -5.32 7.55
C GLY A 136 12.92 -5.37 7.10
N LEU A 137 13.38 -4.38 6.32
CA LEU A 137 14.78 -4.28 5.89
C LEU A 137 15.71 -3.86 7.02
N ASP A 138 15.25 -2.95 7.90
CA ASP A 138 16.03 -2.50 9.05
C ASP A 138 16.07 -3.52 10.20
N ASN A 139 15.23 -4.54 10.14
CA ASN A 139 15.20 -5.64 11.08
C ASN A 139 15.41 -6.96 10.33
N PRO A 140 16.62 -7.23 9.83
CA PRO A 140 16.91 -8.51 9.19
C PRO A 140 16.76 -9.64 10.22
N GLU A 141 16.42 -10.83 9.73
CA GLU A 141 16.37 -12.03 10.57
C GLU A 141 17.73 -12.20 11.25
N GLN A 142 17.76 -12.01 12.57
CA GLN A 142 18.88 -12.48 13.36
C GLN A 142 18.73 -14.00 13.42
N GLU A 143 19.76 -14.72 12.96
CA GLU A 143 19.90 -16.16 13.22
C GLU A 143 20.06 -16.34 14.74
N GLU A 144 18.95 -16.24 15.48
CA GLU A 144 18.94 -16.52 16.91
C GLU A 144 19.16 -18.03 17.07
N SER A 145 20.35 -18.34 17.59
CA SER A 145 20.78 -19.63 18.09
C SER A 145 19.69 -20.30 18.93
N GLU A 146 19.32 -21.52 18.54
CA GLU A 146 18.83 -22.62 19.39
C GLU A 146 18.03 -22.27 20.66
N ASP A 147 16.92 -21.53 20.54
CA ASP A 147 15.82 -21.63 21.52
C ASP A 147 14.50 -21.39 20.79
N LYS A 148 14.07 -22.42 20.05
CA LYS A 148 12.78 -22.45 19.36
C LYS A 148 11.67 -22.54 20.41
N GLU A 149 11.09 -21.41 20.80
CA GLU A 149 9.65 -21.38 21.05
C GLU A 149 8.97 -21.88 19.76
N PRO A 150 8.02 -22.83 19.83
CA PRO A 150 7.40 -23.36 18.63
C PRO A 150 6.71 -22.21 17.92
N CYS A 151 7.30 -21.80 16.80
CA CYS A 151 6.62 -20.97 15.80
C CYS A 151 5.23 -21.55 15.64
N ILE A 152 4.21 -20.73 15.85
CA ILE A 152 2.83 -21.04 15.50
C ILE A 152 2.92 -21.67 14.12
N GLU A 153 2.60 -22.97 14.07
CA GLU A 153 2.75 -23.80 12.88
C GLU A 153 1.76 -23.24 11.87
N GLU A 154 2.21 -22.24 11.12
CA GLU A 154 1.42 -21.52 10.15
C GLU A 154 1.13 -22.55 9.05
N HIS A 155 -0.02 -23.21 9.17
CA HIS A 155 -0.55 -24.27 8.32
C HIS A 155 -0.87 -23.75 6.90
N CYS A 156 -0.01 -22.90 6.35
CA CYS A 156 -0.10 -22.38 5.00
C CYS A 156 0.76 -23.27 4.09
N HIS A 157 0.14 -24.31 3.53
CA HIS A 157 0.77 -25.24 2.59
C HIS A 157 1.11 -24.63 1.22
N ASP A 158 1.00 -23.31 1.04
CA ASP A 158 1.32 -22.61 -0.19
C ASP A 158 2.61 -21.80 0.01
N SER A 159 3.75 -22.49 0.02
CA SER A 159 5.06 -21.86 0.14
C SER A 159 5.46 -21.21 -1.19
N TRP A 160 4.79 -20.11 -1.57
CA TRP A 160 5.19 -19.28 -2.72
C TRP A 160 6.59 -18.69 -2.55
N PHE A 161 7.06 -18.62 -1.30
CA PHE A 161 8.38 -18.13 -0.95
C PHE A 161 9.26 -19.18 -0.26
N PRO A 162 10.55 -19.27 -0.64
CA PRO A 162 11.48 -20.24 -0.08
C PRO A 162 11.77 -19.97 1.40
N GLY A 163 11.87 -18.70 1.81
CA GLY A 163 12.26 -18.31 3.17
C GLY A 163 11.39 -17.21 3.77
N THR A 164 11.81 -16.73 4.94
CA THR A 164 11.17 -15.71 5.78
C THR A 164 11.94 -14.38 5.77
N SER A 165 12.96 -14.28 4.91
CA SER A 165 13.65 -13.04 4.59
C SER A 165 12.90 -12.26 3.49
N LEU A 166 12.53 -11.01 3.79
CA LEU A 166 11.87 -10.11 2.85
C LEU A 166 12.75 -9.85 1.61
N LEU A 167 14.05 -9.63 1.82
CA LEU A 167 15.01 -9.34 0.75
C LEU A 167 15.16 -10.52 -0.21
N SER A 168 15.32 -11.74 0.32
CA SER A 168 15.43 -12.94 -0.51
C SER A 168 14.15 -13.17 -1.33
N ASN A 169 12.99 -12.89 -0.74
CA ASN A 169 11.70 -13.11 -1.38
C ASN A 169 11.38 -12.05 -2.43
N LEU A 170 11.88 -10.81 -2.28
CA LEU A 170 11.73 -9.75 -3.28
C LEU A 170 12.31 -10.16 -4.65
N HIS A 171 13.44 -10.89 -4.64
CA HIS A 171 14.10 -11.38 -5.86
C HIS A 171 13.54 -12.73 -6.34
N HIS A 172 12.60 -13.33 -5.62
CA HIS A 172 12.07 -14.64 -5.96
C HIS A 172 10.97 -14.55 -7.02
N ILE A 173 11.11 -15.32 -8.09
CA ILE A 173 10.11 -15.42 -9.16
C ILE A 173 9.14 -16.56 -8.82
N ILE A 174 7.86 -16.21 -8.63
CA ILE A 174 6.79 -17.19 -8.44
C ILE A 174 6.35 -17.72 -9.81
N ASN A 175 6.68 -18.98 -10.09
CA ASN A 175 6.36 -19.60 -11.39
C ASN A 175 4.91 -20.09 -11.50
N PHE A 176 4.30 -20.52 -10.38
CA PHE A 176 2.95 -21.07 -10.37
C PHE A 176 2.19 -20.65 -9.12
N VAL A 177 0.97 -20.17 -9.30
CA VAL A 177 0.04 -19.81 -8.23
C VAL A 177 -1.01 -20.92 -8.12
N ARG A 178 -1.05 -21.62 -6.98
CA ARG A 178 -2.10 -22.59 -6.68
C ARG A 178 -3.20 -21.91 -5.87
N VAL A 179 -4.43 -22.00 -6.36
CA VAL A 179 -5.62 -21.53 -5.64
C VAL A 179 -6.46 -22.75 -5.28
N ARG A 180 -6.70 -22.97 -3.99
CA ARG A 180 -7.66 -24.00 -3.56
C ARG A 180 -9.08 -23.52 -3.89
N VAL A 181 -9.83 -24.36 -4.58
CA VAL A 181 -11.26 -24.13 -4.83
C VAL A 181 -12.00 -24.50 -3.54
N PRO A 182 -12.83 -23.61 -2.97
CA PRO A 182 -13.64 -23.94 -1.79
C PRO A 182 -14.58 -25.12 -2.08
N GLU A 183 -14.69 -26.05 -1.13
CA GLU A 183 -15.51 -27.28 -1.26
C GLU A 183 -17.02 -27.00 -1.45
N THR A 184 -17.49 -25.78 -1.17
CA THR A 184 -18.89 -25.37 -1.34
C THR A 184 -19.25 -24.91 -2.76
N THR A 185 -18.35 -25.04 -3.73
CA THR A 185 -18.66 -24.69 -5.13
C THR A 185 -19.58 -25.78 -5.70
N PRO A 186 -20.85 -25.47 -6.08
CA PRO A 186 -21.69 -26.47 -6.71
C PRO A 186 -20.98 -26.95 -7.98
N ALA A 187 -20.84 -28.27 -8.12
CA ALA A 187 -20.21 -28.88 -9.27
C ALA A 187 -20.85 -28.31 -10.55
N VAL A 188 -20.09 -27.54 -11.31
CA VAL A 188 -20.52 -27.10 -12.64
C VAL A 188 -20.63 -28.37 -13.47
N LYS A 189 -21.86 -28.87 -13.65
CA LYS A 189 -22.14 -29.89 -14.66
C LYS A 189 -21.70 -29.32 -15.99
N ARG A 190 -20.63 -29.87 -16.56
CA ARG A 190 -20.27 -29.63 -17.95
C ARG A 190 -21.39 -30.20 -18.80
N GLU A 191 -22.30 -29.36 -19.27
CA GLU A 191 -23.17 -29.76 -20.37
C GLU A 191 -22.29 -29.96 -21.62
N PRO A 192 -22.46 -31.08 -22.36
CA PRO A 192 -21.77 -31.25 -23.62
C PRO A 192 -22.23 -30.16 -24.60
N PRO A 193 -21.32 -29.63 -25.44
CA PRO A 193 -21.69 -28.63 -26.42
C PRO A 193 -22.80 -29.17 -27.34
N PRO A 194 -23.78 -28.33 -27.73
CA PRO A 194 -24.84 -28.76 -28.63
C PRO A 194 -24.21 -29.30 -29.91
N SER A 195 -24.55 -30.55 -30.22
CA SER A 195 -24.12 -31.21 -31.44
C SER A 195 -24.84 -30.58 -32.62
N THR A 196 -24.16 -29.69 -33.35
CA THR A 196 -24.65 -29.24 -34.65
C THR A 196 -24.25 -30.27 -35.70
N SER A 197 -25.11 -31.27 -35.91
CA SER A 197 -25.06 -32.11 -37.10
C SER A 197 -25.41 -31.27 -38.33
N ALA A 198 -24.43 -31.17 -39.23
CA ALA A 198 -24.50 -30.97 -40.68
C ALA A 198 -25.68 -30.17 -41.28
N ASP A 199 -25.37 -29.05 -41.95
CA ASP A 199 -25.51 -29.10 -43.41
C ASP A 199 -24.52 -28.17 -44.12
N SER A 200 -23.90 -28.71 -45.15
CA SER A 200 -22.86 -28.10 -45.96
C SER A 200 -23.46 -27.60 -47.26
N SER A 201 -23.49 -26.28 -47.51
CA SER A 201 -23.37 -25.74 -48.87
C SER A 201 -23.34 -24.21 -48.89
N ASN A 202 -22.39 -23.69 -49.67
CA ASN A 202 -22.35 -22.34 -50.24
C ASN A 202 -22.13 -21.14 -49.31
N PHE A 203 -20.85 -20.90 -48.96
CA PHE A 203 -20.29 -19.55 -49.05
C PHE A 203 -18.77 -19.61 -49.29
N ARG A 204 -18.38 -20.17 -50.44
CA ARG A 204 -17.07 -19.89 -51.05
C ARG A 204 -17.16 -18.52 -51.73
N GLN A 205 -16.67 -17.45 -51.09
CA GLN A 205 -15.91 -16.39 -51.76
C GLN A 205 -15.48 -15.29 -50.79
N MET A 206 -14.19 -15.33 -50.44
CA MET A 206 -13.21 -14.24 -50.32
C MET A 206 -12.05 -14.84 -49.49
N VAL A 207 -11.00 -15.42 -50.08
CA VAL A 207 -9.85 -14.72 -50.72
C VAL A 207 -9.35 -13.64 -49.74
N ALA A 208 -8.15 -13.63 -49.18
CA ALA A 208 -6.85 -14.28 -49.42
C ALA A 208 -5.94 -13.89 -48.22
N LEU A 209 -5.13 -14.80 -47.68
CA LEU A 209 -3.63 -14.84 -47.80
C LEU A 209 -2.95 -13.56 -47.26
N CYS A 210 -1.87 -13.55 -46.49
CA CYS A 210 -0.78 -14.48 -46.14
C CYS A 210 0.02 -13.74 -45.03
N HIS A 211 0.87 -14.31 -44.19
CA HIS A 211 1.66 -15.54 -44.27
C HIS A 211 2.07 -15.96 -42.84
#